data_AF-A0A1V3JKI3-F1
#
_entry.id   AF-A0A1V3JKI3-F1
#
_cell.length_a   1.000
_cell.length_b   1.000
_cell.length_c   1.000
_cell.angle_alpha   90.00
_cell.angle_beta   90.00
_cell.angle_gamma   90.00
#
_symmetry.space_group_name_H-M   'P 1'
#
loop_
_entity.id
_entity.type
_entity.pdbx_description
1 polymer ?
#
loop_
_entity_poly.entity_id
_entity_poly.type
_entity_poly.pdbx_seq_one_letter_code
_entity_poly.pdbx_strand_id
1 'polypeptide(L)'
;MKAIKLVSALSLAAMLAACSTASEVASTVGNGVSNAATATVDAVKDGANAVSNGVSNTVSSVKNSLTGSTRMVVYQCQNNKTVIAAYDFSGEKATGLTLTVNDVAVKSLMRDDSNKDFASFASKTYVWNVDNSFTLSTFDKTESGMLFKKGKTSDEILAKSCVVNQAETARLNK
;
A
#
# COMPACT_ATOMS: atom_id res chain seq x y z
N MET A 1 -11.31 54.38 -5.88
CA MET A 1 -12.78 54.45 -6.03
C MET A 1 -13.19 53.40 -7.06
N LYS A 2 -14.18 52.52 -6.88
CA LYS A 2 -15.16 52.30 -5.79
C LYS A 2 -15.22 50.79 -5.44
N ALA A 3 -15.60 50.46 -4.21
CA ALA A 3 -15.93 49.09 -3.80
C ALA A 3 -17.42 48.78 -4.02
N ILE A 4 -17.79 47.50 -4.16
CA ILE A 4 -19.18 47.01 -4.21
C ILE A 4 -19.44 46.01 -3.07
N LYS A 5 -20.70 45.95 -2.64
CA LYS A 5 -21.28 45.41 -1.38
C LYS A 5 -22.68 44.82 -1.70
N LEU A 6 -23.34 43.96 -0.92
CA LEU A 6 -23.13 43.35 0.43
C LEU A 6 -23.99 42.06 0.50
N VAL A 7 -23.55 40.99 1.19
CA VAL A 7 -24.41 40.00 1.90
C VAL A 7 -25.25 39.05 0.99
N SER A 8 -25.51 37.75 1.25
CA SER A 8 -25.79 36.95 2.47
C SER A 8 -25.40 35.47 2.23
N ALA A 9 -25.38 34.50 3.16
CA ALA A 9 -25.75 34.46 4.59
C ALA A 9 -24.90 33.40 5.34
N LEU A 10 -24.85 33.49 6.67
CA LEU A 10 -24.23 32.49 7.55
C LEU A 10 -25.15 31.28 7.78
N SER A 11 -24.57 30.08 7.91
CA SER A 11 -25.07 29.04 8.80
C SER A 11 -23.92 28.54 9.68
N LEU A 12 -24.12 28.59 11.00
CA LEU A 12 -23.15 28.26 12.03
C LEU A 12 -23.58 27.02 12.83
N ALA A 13 -22.63 26.47 13.58
CA ALA A 13 -22.79 25.42 14.61
C ALA A 13 -23.04 23.97 14.08
N ALA A 14 -22.67 22.93 14.81
CA ALA A 14 -22.20 22.89 16.21
C ALA A 14 -20.88 22.13 16.40
N MET A 15 -20.21 22.41 17.51
CA MET A 15 -18.91 21.83 17.90
C MET A 15 -19.13 20.48 18.61
N LEU A 16 -18.27 19.49 18.35
CA LEU A 16 -18.03 18.38 19.27
C LEU A 16 -16.68 18.63 19.98
N ALA A 17 -16.76 19.17 21.19
CA ALA A 17 -15.64 19.30 22.11
C ALA A 17 -15.83 18.34 23.31
N ALA A 18 -14.73 17.99 23.96
CA ALA A 18 -14.59 16.76 24.75
C ALA A 18 -14.81 16.94 26.28
N CYS A 19 -14.31 15.95 27.03
CA CYS A 19 -14.34 15.76 28.50
C CYS A 19 -15.67 15.27 29.07
N SER A 20 -15.81 14.06 29.60
CA SER A 20 -15.03 13.26 30.59
C SER A 20 -15.47 13.49 32.03
N THR A 21 -15.83 12.40 32.71
CA THR A 21 -15.58 12.17 34.14
C THR A 21 -15.67 10.67 34.40
N ALA A 22 -14.77 10.15 35.23
CA ALA A 22 -14.80 8.76 35.69
C ALA A 22 -15.39 8.68 37.09
N SER A 23 -16.03 7.54 37.38
CA SER A 23 -16.37 7.04 38.73
C SER A 23 -17.36 7.88 39.56
N GLU A 24 -18.44 7.22 40.00
CA GLU A 24 -18.73 7.08 41.44
C GLU A 24 -19.38 5.71 41.70
N VAL A 25 -19.14 5.15 42.89
CA VAL A 25 -19.63 3.84 43.35
C VAL A 25 -20.57 4.05 44.53
N ALA A 26 -21.85 3.69 44.37
CA ALA A 26 -22.80 3.36 45.44
C ALA A 26 -24.13 2.91 44.79
N SER A 27 -24.91 1.95 45.30
CA SER A 27 -24.82 1.21 46.57
C SER A 27 -25.39 -0.21 46.43
N THR A 28 -25.16 -1.03 47.45
CA THR A 28 -25.31 -2.50 47.46
C THR A 28 -26.75 -3.01 47.68
N VAL A 29 -26.98 -4.27 47.28
CA VAL A 29 -28.06 -5.21 47.67
C VAL A 29 -29.34 -5.21 46.81
N GLY A 30 -29.50 -6.32 46.07
CA GLY A 30 -30.72 -6.74 45.39
C GLY A 30 -30.49 -8.05 44.63
N ASN A 31 -30.65 -9.20 45.29
CA ASN A 31 -30.44 -10.52 44.67
C ASN A 31 -31.34 -10.71 43.44
N GLY A 32 -30.76 -11.09 42.30
CA GLY A 32 -31.50 -11.83 41.27
C GLY A 32 -31.09 -11.59 39.81
N VAL A 33 -31.22 -12.67 39.03
CA VAL A 33 -31.38 -12.71 37.57
C VAL A 33 -30.12 -12.40 36.73
N SER A 34 -29.38 -13.46 36.44
CA SER A 34 -28.54 -13.56 35.24
C SER A 34 -29.40 -13.57 33.95
N ASN A 35 -28.80 -13.10 32.85
CA ASN A 35 -29.20 -13.33 31.45
C ASN A 35 -30.47 -12.64 30.91
N ALA A 36 -30.32 -11.38 30.50
CA ALA A 36 -31.18 -10.73 29.48
C ALA A 36 -30.41 -9.64 28.70
N ALA A 37 -29.35 -10.02 27.96
CA ALA A 37 -28.55 -9.09 27.16
C ALA A 37 -27.93 -9.75 25.91
N THR A 38 -28.77 -10.12 24.92
CA THR A 38 -28.31 -10.72 23.65
C THR A 38 -29.15 -10.24 22.47
N ALA A 39 -28.92 -8.99 22.00
CA ALA A 39 -29.63 -8.45 20.83
C ALA A 39 -28.96 -7.30 20.04
N THR A 40 -27.72 -6.87 20.35
CA THR A 40 -27.16 -5.62 19.79
C THR A 40 -25.69 -5.67 19.34
N VAL A 41 -25.09 -6.86 19.15
CA VAL A 41 -23.67 -6.99 18.73
C VAL A 41 -23.51 -7.29 17.22
N ASP A 42 -24.48 -7.92 16.57
CA ASP A 42 -24.25 -8.56 15.27
C ASP A 42 -24.24 -7.59 14.07
N ALA A 43 -25.00 -6.49 14.11
CA ALA A 43 -25.11 -5.56 12.99
C ALA A 43 -23.82 -4.80 12.62
N VAL A 44 -22.81 -4.77 13.51
CA VAL A 44 -21.52 -4.11 13.25
C VAL A 44 -20.51 -5.05 12.57
N LYS A 45 -20.67 -6.38 12.69
CA LYS A 45 -19.75 -7.36 12.10
C LYS A 45 -19.88 -7.44 10.57
N ASP A 46 -21.10 -7.39 10.05
CA ASP A 46 -21.34 -7.67 8.63
C ASP A 46 -20.88 -6.52 7.70
N GLY A 47 -20.95 -5.27 8.17
CA GLY A 47 -20.42 -4.12 7.43
C GLY A 47 -18.89 -4.16 7.24
N ALA A 48 -18.15 -4.69 8.22
CA ALA A 48 -16.70 -4.84 8.13
C ALA A 48 -16.30 -5.97 7.15
N ASN A 49 -17.07 -7.07 7.11
CA ASN A 49 -16.79 -8.21 6.25
C ASN A 49 -17.00 -7.90 4.75
N ALA A 50 -17.96 -7.05 4.40
CA ALA A 50 -18.22 -6.67 3.01
C ALA A 50 -17.05 -5.90 2.36
N VAL A 51 -16.42 -4.98 3.09
CA VAL A 51 -15.25 -4.23 2.62
C VAL A 51 -14.01 -5.11 2.53
N SER A 52 -13.84 -6.04 3.49
CA SER A 52 -12.77 -7.05 3.46
C SER A 52 -12.80 -7.89 2.17
N ASN A 53 -13.97 -8.39 1.77
CA ASN A 53 -14.11 -9.26 0.60
C ASN A 53 -13.80 -8.57 -0.75
N GLY A 54 -14.08 -7.27 -0.89
CA GLY A 54 -13.73 -6.51 -2.10
C GLY A 54 -12.22 -6.40 -2.32
N VAL A 55 -11.48 -6.13 -1.23
CA VAL A 55 -10.01 -6.12 -1.25
C VAL A 55 -9.47 -7.55 -1.40
N SER A 56 -10.06 -8.52 -0.70
CA SER A 56 -9.64 -9.93 -0.72
C SER A 56 -9.76 -10.59 -2.10
N ASN A 57 -10.75 -10.21 -2.92
CA ASN A 57 -10.85 -10.70 -4.31
C ASN A 57 -9.77 -10.11 -5.23
N THR A 58 -9.39 -8.85 -5.02
CA THR A 58 -8.28 -8.22 -5.75
C THR A 58 -6.95 -8.86 -5.34
N VAL A 59 -6.74 -9.08 -4.04
CA VAL A 59 -5.59 -9.80 -3.48
C VAL A 59 -5.56 -11.25 -3.94
N SER A 60 -6.70 -11.94 -4.03
CA SER A 60 -6.77 -13.35 -4.46
C SER A 60 -6.49 -13.52 -5.95
N SER A 61 -6.88 -12.54 -6.77
CA SER A 61 -6.53 -12.51 -8.20
C SER A 61 -5.02 -12.34 -8.42
N VAL A 62 -4.34 -11.59 -7.54
CA VAL A 62 -2.86 -11.54 -7.47
C VAL A 62 -2.29 -12.85 -6.89
N LYS A 63 -2.92 -13.41 -5.85
CA LYS A 63 -2.49 -14.64 -5.17
C LYS A 63 -2.50 -15.86 -6.09
N ASN A 64 -3.42 -15.94 -7.04
CA ASN A 64 -3.49 -17.03 -8.02
C ASN A 64 -2.38 -16.99 -9.09
N SER A 65 -1.59 -15.90 -9.16
CA SER A 65 -0.37 -15.84 -9.99
C SER A 65 0.88 -16.34 -9.26
N LEU A 66 0.80 -16.67 -7.96
CA LEU A 66 1.93 -17.17 -7.16
C LEU A 66 2.20 -18.67 -7.42
N THR A 67 2.47 -19.03 -8.68
CA THR A 67 3.00 -20.36 -9.02
C THR A 67 4.49 -20.45 -8.67
N GLY A 68 4.78 -20.44 -7.36
CA GLY A 68 6.10 -20.69 -6.77
C GLY A 68 7.14 -19.56 -6.88
N SER A 69 7.25 -18.90 -8.03
CA SER A 69 8.42 -18.06 -8.37
C SER A 69 8.20 -16.54 -8.34
N THR A 70 6.98 -16.04 -8.16
CA THR A 70 6.75 -14.59 -7.99
C THR A 70 6.98 -14.16 -6.53
N ARG A 71 7.60 -12.98 -6.31
CA ARG A 71 7.70 -12.33 -4.99
C ARG A 71 7.27 -10.87 -5.06
N MET A 72 6.57 -10.43 -4.02
CA MET A 72 6.18 -9.05 -3.84
C MET A 72 7.28 -8.29 -3.10
N VAL A 73 7.60 -7.06 -3.50
CA VAL A 73 8.43 -6.13 -2.72
C VAL A 73 7.70 -4.80 -2.63
N VAL A 74 7.61 -4.24 -1.43
CA VAL A 74 7.07 -2.90 -1.21
C VAL A 74 8.22 -1.97 -0.90
N TYR A 75 8.35 -0.90 -1.66
CA TYR A 75 9.34 0.14 -1.45
C TYR A 75 8.69 1.44 -1.00
N GLN A 76 9.34 2.10 -0.03
CA GLN A 76 9.09 3.50 0.30
C GLN A 76 10.13 4.36 -0.42
N CYS A 77 9.67 5.28 -1.25
CA CYS A 77 10.52 6.19 -2.03
C CYS A 77 10.42 7.63 -1.53
N GLN A 78 11.30 8.50 -2.04
CA GLN A 78 11.20 9.96 -1.83
C GLN A 78 9.82 10.51 -2.23
N ASN A 79 9.47 11.66 -1.65
CA ASN A 79 8.19 12.36 -1.86
C ASN A 79 6.97 11.50 -1.49
N ASN A 80 7.10 10.64 -0.47
CA ASN A 80 6.06 9.76 0.06
C ASN A 80 5.43 8.83 -0.99
N LYS A 81 6.16 8.50 -2.06
CA LYS A 81 5.71 7.56 -3.08
C LYS A 81 5.90 6.12 -2.61
N THR A 82 4.89 5.29 -2.83
CA THR A 82 4.96 3.85 -2.57
C THR A 82 4.99 3.11 -3.89
N VAL A 83 5.94 2.18 -4.01
CA VAL A 83 6.08 1.30 -5.19
C VAL A 83 5.90 -0.13 -4.73
N ILE A 84 4.95 -0.85 -5.33
CA ILE A 84 4.75 -2.28 -5.12
C ILE A 84 5.24 -2.99 -6.37
N ALA A 85 6.21 -3.89 -6.23
CA ALA A 85 6.78 -4.67 -7.31
C ALA A 85 6.42 -6.15 -7.15
N ALA A 86 5.80 -6.74 -8.16
CA ALA A 86 5.63 -8.18 -8.29
C ALA A 86 6.70 -8.70 -9.26
N TYR A 87 7.77 -9.29 -8.73
CA TYR A 87 8.90 -9.82 -9.50
C TYR A 87 8.73 -11.30 -9.77
N ASP A 88 8.93 -11.71 -11.02
CA ASP A 88 8.98 -13.11 -11.43
C ASP A 88 10.43 -13.59 -11.44
N PHE A 89 10.67 -14.75 -10.82
CA PHE A 89 12.00 -15.36 -10.74
C PHE A 89 12.10 -16.66 -11.57
N SER A 90 13.34 -16.98 -11.96
CA SER A 90 13.74 -18.29 -12.47
C SER A 90 15.02 -18.70 -11.73
N GLY A 91 14.88 -19.59 -10.75
CA GLY A 91 15.89 -19.79 -9.73
C GLY A 91 16.16 -18.49 -8.94
N GLU A 92 17.42 -18.19 -8.66
CA GLU A 92 17.82 -16.95 -7.97
C GLU A 92 17.60 -15.67 -8.80
N LYS A 93 17.45 -15.77 -10.12
CA LYS A 93 17.43 -14.60 -11.01
C LYS A 93 16.01 -14.11 -11.27
N ALA A 94 15.76 -12.83 -10.97
CA ALA A 94 14.56 -12.14 -11.42
C ALA A 94 14.59 -11.94 -12.95
N THR A 95 13.55 -12.41 -13.64
CA THR A 95 13.41 -12.38 -15.11
C THR A 95 12.49 -11.27 -15.60
N GLY A 96 11.55 -10.83 -14.76
CA GLY A 96 10.61 -9.76 -15.09
C GLY A 96 9.89 -9.23 -13.86
N LEU A 97 9.08 -8.19 -14.06
CA LEU A 97 8.16 -7.70 -13.04
C LEU A 97 6.97 -6.90 -13.58
N THR A 98 6.01 -6.66 -12.70
CA THR A 98 5.03 -5.58 -12.80
C THR A 98 5.16 -4.66 -11.58
N LEU A 99 5.12 -3.35 -11.79
CA LEU A 99 5.08 -2.34 -10.73
C LEU A 99 3.67 -1.77 -10.59
N THR A 100 3.37 -1.25 -9.40
CA THR A 100 2.32 -0.29 -9.13
C THR A 100 2.93 0.89 -8.38
N VAL A 101 2.71 2.12 -8.85
CA VAL A 101 3.22 3.35 -8.24
C VAL A 101 2.05 4.25 -7.89
N ASN A 102 1.75 4.42 -6.60
CA ASN A 102 0.55 5.11 -6.12
C ASN A 102 -0.70 4.71 -6.94
N ASP A 103 -1.01 3.41 -6.95
CA ASP A 103 -2.13 2.76 -7.65
C ASP A 103 -2.08 2.77 -9.20
N VAL A 104 -1.09 3.41 -9.83
CA VAL A 104 -0.87 3.35 -11.28
C VAL A 104 0.02 2.16 -11.64
N ALA A 105 -0.53 1.18 -12.37
CA ALA A 105 0.21 0.00 -12.81
C ALA A 105 1.17 0.28 -13.97
N VAL A 106 2.44 -0.12 -13.82
CA VAL A 106 3.47 -0.14 -14.86
C VAL A 106 3.82 -1.60 -15.16
N LYS A 107 3.27 -2.12 -16.25
CA LYS A 107 3.24 -3.57 -16.51
C LYS A 107 4.42 -4.06 -17.36
N SER A 108 4.82 -5.32 -17.11
CA SER A 108 5.66 -6.13 -18.01
C SER A 108 7.02 -5.50 -18.34
N LEU A 109 7.81 -5.17 -17.30
CA LEU A 109 9.22 -4.85 -17.46
C LEU A 109 10.02 -6.15 -17.41
N MET A 110 10.87 -6.39 -18.41
CA MET A 110 11.71 -7.60 -18.51
C MET A 110 13.14 -7.28 -18.07
N ARG A 111 13.83 -8.26 -17.48
CA ARG A 111 15.25 -8.13 -17.08
C ARG A 111 16.11 -7.78 -18.29
N ASP A 112 16.89 -6.72 -18.17
CA ASP A 112 17.90 -6.33 -19.16
C ASP A 112 19.25 -6.93 -18.75
N ASP A 113 19.59 -8.05 -19.39
CA ASP A 113 20.85 -8.76 -19.17
C ASP A 113 22.07 -8.09 -19.81
N SER A 114 21.90 -7.02 -20.59
CA SER A 114 23.04 -6.25 -21.11
C SER A 114 23.71 -5.42 -20.01
N ASN A 115 22.93 -5.00 -19.01
CA ASN A 115 23.45 -4.30 -17.84
C ASN A 115 24.07 -5.29 -16.83
N LYS A 116 25.33 -5.02 -16.44
CA LYS A 116 26.08 -5.83 -15.47
C LYS A 116 26.30 -5.14 -14.13
N ASP A 117 26.11 -3.83 -14.06
CA ASP A 117 26.41 -3.02 -12.88
C ASP A 117 25.28 -3.09 -11.85
N PHE A 118 24.04 -3.28 -12.32
CA PHE A 118 22.83 -3.36 -11.50
C PHE A 118 21.71 -4.15 -12.19
N ALA A 119 20.69 -4.54 -11.42
CA ALA A 119 19.51 -5.22 -11.94
C ALA A 119 18.56 -4.22 -12.62
N SER A 120 18.81 -3.99 -13.91
CA SER A 120 17.93 -3.22 -14.81
C SER A 120 16.77 -4.07 -15.31
N PHE A 121 15.56 -3.50 -15.32
CA PHE A 121 14.38 -4.08 -15.94
C PHE A 121 13.72 -3.01 -16.82
N ALA A 122 13.41 -3.35 -18.07
CA ALA A 122 12.99 -2.38 -19.07
C ALA A 122 11.72 -2.79 -19.82
N SER A 123 11.00 -1.78 -20.28
CA SER A 123 10.00 -1.87 -21.34
C SER A 123 10.30 -0.83 -22.42
N LYS A 124 9.39 -0.67 -23.40
CA LYS A 124 9.46 0.42 -24.38
C LYS A 124 9.36 1.82 -23.76
N THR A 125 8.75 1.94 -22.58
CA THR A 125 8.38 3.24 -21.98
C THR A 125 8.97 3.45 -20.59
N TYR A 126 9.41 2.40 -19.90
CA TYR A 126 9.88 2.50 -18.51
C TYR A 126 11.17 1.73 -18.28
N VAL A 127 11.95 2.17 -17.29
CA VAL A 127 13.13 1.46 -16.75
C VAL A 127 13.04 1.46 -15.23
N TRP A 128 13.17 0.28 -14.64
CA TRP A 128 13.25 0.08 -13.19
C TRP A 128 14.60 -0.53 -12.86
N ASN A 129 15.38 0.16 -12.04
CA ASN A 129 16.70 -0.27 -11.63
C ASN A 129 16.69 -0.58 -10.13
N VAL A 130 17.23 -1.73 -9.75
CA VAL A 130 17.60 -2.07 -8.37
C VAL A 130 19.03 -2.59 -8.32
N ASP A 131 19.63 -2.64 -7.13
CA ASP A 131 21.01 -3.05 -6.92
C ASP A 131 21.37 -4.44 -7.53
N ASN A 132 22.65 -4.67 -7.85
CA ASN A 132 23.11 -5.92 -8.46
C ASN A 132 22.93 -7.16 -7.58
N SER A 133 22.86 -7.00 -6.26
CA SER A 133 22.63 -8.11 -5.31
C SER A 133 21.21 -8.67 -5.37
N PHE A 134 20.29 -8.07 -6.13
CA PHE A 134 18.87 -8.47 -6.20
C PHE A 134 18.66 -9.88 -6.79
N THR A 135 18.35 -10.83 -5.91
CA THR A 135 18.05 -12.25 -6.19
C THR A 135 16.86 -12.74 -5.35
N LEU A 136 16.41 -13.98 -5.58
CA LEU A 136 15.32 -14.60 -4.82
C LEU A 136 15.61 -14.71 -3.31
N SER A 137 16.89 -14.83 -2.94
CA SER A 137 17.36 -14.90 -1.54
C SER A 137 17.58 -13.53 -0.86
N THR A 138 17.59 -12.43 -1.63
CA THR A 138 17.93 -11.07 -1.14
C THR A 138 16.88 -10.00 -1.44
N PHE A 139 15.79 -10.33 -2.14
CA PHE A 139 14.73 -9.42 -2.60
C PHE A 139 14.11 -8.52 -1.50
N ASP A 140 14.20 -8.95 -0.23
CA ASP A 140 13.72 -8.28 0.98
C ASP A 140 14.77 -7.36 1.65
N LYS A 141 16.01 -7.35 1.16
CA LYS A 141 17.18 -6.68 1.77
C LYS A 141 17.82 -5.61 0.88
N THR A 142 17.32 -5.40 -0.33
CA THR A 142 17.97 -4.59 -1.36
C THR A 142 17.73 -3.08 -1.18
N GLU A 143 18.78 -2.25 -1.14
CA GLU A 143 18.68 -0.90 -0.53
C GLU A 143 18.43 0.29 -1.48
N SER A 144 18.28 0.09 -2.79
CA SER A 144 17.91 1.21 -3.68
C SER A 144 17.20 0.78 -4.95
N GLY A 145 15.99 1.31 -5.16
CA GLY A 145 15.24 1.25 -6.41
C GLY A 145 15.01 2.62 -7.05
N MET A 146 14.93 2.68 -8.38
CA MET A 146 14.59 3.90 -9.13
C MET A 146 13.79 3.60 -10.40
N LEU A 147 12.69 4.33 -10.60
CA LEU A 147 11.80 4.22 -11.77
C LEU A 147 11.94 5.44 -12.67
N PHE A 148 12.20 5.18 -13.95
CA PHE A 148 12.22 6.16 -15.02
C PHE A 148 11.12 5.87 -16.04
N LYS A 149 10.60 6.94 -16.63
CA LYS A 149 9.80 6.90 -17.86
C LYS A 149 10.63 7.51 -18.99
N LYS A 150 10.82 6.73 -20.05
CA LYS A 150 11.65 7.08 -21.21
C LYS A 150 11.05 8.28 -21.95
N GLY A 151 11.87 9.31 -22.17
CA GLY A 151 11.50 10.49 -22.94
C GLY A 151 12.09 10.50 -24.35
N LYS A 152 11.74 11.51 -25.15
CA LYS A 152 12.40 11.77 -26.45
C LYS A 152 13.71 12.55 -26.30
N THR A 153 13.80 13.38 -25.26
CA THR A 153 14.92 14.30 -25.02
C THR A 153 15.57 14.06 -23.65
N SER A 154 14.77 13.71 -22.65
CA SER A 154 15.18 13.45 -21.28
C SER A 154 14.18 12.52 -20.60
N ASP A 155 14.67 11.60 -19.77
CA ASP A 155 13.82 10.69 -19.02
C ASP A 155 13.21 11.36 -17.77
N GLU A 156 11.99 10.96 -17.43
CA GLU A 156 11.23 11.46 -16.28
C GLU A 156 11.40 10.50 -15.10
N ILE A 157 11.89 10.99 -13.95
CA ILE A 157 12.03 10.18 -12.73
C ILE A 157 10.68 10.09 -12.02
N LEU A 158 10.07 8.91 -12.01
CA LEU A 158 8.76 8.67 -11.39
C LEU A 158 8.85 8.23 -9.93
N ALA A 159 9.92 7.52 -9.54
CA ALA A 159 10.19 7.11 -8.17
C ALA A 159 11.71 7.07 -7.94
N LYS A 160 12.19 7.58 -6.80
CA LYS A 160 13.62 7.78 -6.51
C LYS A 160 13.99 7.36 -5.10
N SER A 161 15.17 6.75 -4.96
CA SER A 161 15.74 6.26 -3.69
C SER A 161 14.72 5.43 -2.92
N CYS A 162 14.18 4.42 -3.59
CA CYS A 162 13.19 3.51 -3.07
C CYS A 162 13.86 2.45 -2.19
N VAL A 163 13.57 2.45 -0.89
CA VAL A 163 14.10 1.49 0.09
C VAL A 163 13.01 0.48 0.45
N VAL A 164 13.37 -0.79 0.64
CA VAL A 164 12.41 -1.85 0.96
C VAL A 164 11.75 -1.60 2.32
N ASN A 165 10.42 -1.57 2.34
CA ASN A 165 9.63 -1.71 3.55
C ASN A 165 9.56 -3.20 3.89
N GLN A 166 10.47 -3.65 4.77
CA GLN A 166 10.61 -5.06 5.14
C GLN A 166 9.34 -5.64 5.78
N ALA A 167 8.67 -4.87 6.65
CA ALA A 167 7.48 -5.34 7.36
C ALA A 167 6.32 -5.61 6.40
N GLU A 168 6.06 -4.69 5.46
CA GLU A 168 4.99 -4.84 4.48
C GLU A 168 5.35 -5.86 3.39
N THR A 169 6.62 -5.90 2.97
CA THR A 169 7.15 -6.95 2.07
C THR A 169 6.95 -8.34 2.69
N ALA A 170 7.31 -8.53 3.96
CA ALA A 170 7.08 -9.78 4.68
C ALA A 170 5.57 -10.08 4.87
N ARG A 171 4.70 -9.06 4.93
CA ARG A 171 3.24 -9.26 5.00
C ARG A 171 2.66 -9.80 3.69
N LEU A 172 3.19 -9.37 2.54
CA LEU A 172 2.68 -9.77 1.22
C LEU A 172 3.19 -11.13 0.71
N ASN A 173 4.21 -11.72 1.33
CA ASN A 173 4.81 -13.01 0.92
C ASN A 173 4.56 -14.15 1.93
N LYS A 174 3.46 -14.09 2.69
CA LYS A 174 3.01 -15.13 3.65
C LYS A 174 1.92 -16.04 3.08
#